data_AF-A0A0S3TR63-F1
#
_entry.id   AF-A0A0S3TR63-F1
#
_cell.length_a   1.000
_cell.length_b   1.000
_cell.length_c   1.000
_cell.angle_alpha   90.00
_cell.angle_beta   90.00
_cell.angle_gamma   90.00
#
_symmetry.space_group_name_H-M   'P 1'
#
loop_
_entity.id
_entity.type
_entity.pdbx_description
1 polymer ?
#
loop_
_entity_poly.entity_id
_entity_poly.type
_entity_poly.pdbx_seq_one_letter_code
_entity_poly.pdbx_strand_id
1 'polypeptide(L)'
;MARKFLQMGYTRSRRYANHKSGRKYKINPQKAGSAEAEKQVRNKILSYEVDPIKAESANIFKQKWIQAKTNEKYVQLVARHKQMYEQK
;
A
#
# COMPACT_ATOMS: atom_id res chain seq x y z
N MET A 1 -15.12 -2.90 -2.15
CA MET A 1 -14.03 -3.57 -2.92
C MET A 1 -13.20 -2.60 -3.75
N ALA A 2 -13.80 -1.79 -4.65
CA ALA A 2 -13.07 -0.88 -5.55
C ALA A 2 -12.03 0.03 -4.85
N ARG A 3 -12.40 0.71 -3.74
CA ARG A 3 -11.45 1.53 -2.95
C ARG A 3 -10.21 0.75 -2.53
N LYS A 4 -10.39 -0.51 -2.06
CA LYS A 4 -9.29 -1.35 -1.59
C LYS A 4 -8.42 -1.83 -2.76
N PHE A 5 -9.04 -2.16 -3.89
CA PHE A 5 -8.31 -2.49 -5.12
C PHE A 5 -7.41 -1.34 -5.58
N LEU A 6 -7.95 -0.11 -5.63
CA LEU A 6 -7.19 1.09 -5.99
C LEU A 6 -6.07 1.39 -4.99
N GLN A 7 -6.31 1.21 -3.69
CA GLN A 7 -5.27 1.31 -2.66
C GLN A 7 -4.12 0.31 -2.92
N MET A 8 -4.45 -0.95 -3.22
CA MET A 8 -3.45 -1.98 -3.53
C MET A 8 -2.70 -1.69 -4.84
N GLY A 9 -3.38 -1.13 -5.84
CA GLY A 9 -2.76 -0.68 -7.09
C GLY A 9 -1.75 0.44 -6.86
N TYR A 10 -2.12 1.44 -6.04
CA TYR A 10 -1.22 2.53 -5.65
C TYR A 10 0.04 2.01 -4.95
N THR A 11 -0.11 1.18 -3.91
CA THR A 11 1.04 0.69 -3.15
C THR A 11 1.95 -0.23 -3.96
N ARG A 12 1.38 -1.09 -4.82
CA ARG A 12 2.17 -1.95 -5.73
C ARG A 12 2.93 -1.11 -6.77
N SER A 13 2.26 -0.18 -7.43
CA SER A 13 2.89 0.67 -8.47
C SER A 13 3.99 1.53 -7.86
N ARG A 14 3.76 2.11 -6.67
CA ARG A 14 4.78 2.90 -5.97
C ARG A 14 5.98 2.05 -5.54
N ARG A 15 5.77 0.78 -5.17
CA ARG A 15 6.87 -0.14 -4.87
C ARG A 15 7.74 -0.39 -6.10
N TYR A 16 7.15 -0.60 -7.26
CA TYR A 16 7.91 -0.79 -8.51
C TYR A 16 8.56 0.49 -9.01
N ALA A 17 7.97 1.66 -8.70
CA ALA A 17 8.60 2.94 -8.94
C ALA A 17 9.84 3.13 -8.06
N ASN A 18 9.80 2.73 -6.78
CA ASN A 18 10.94 2.88 -5.87
C ASN A 18 12.01 1.79 -6.02
N HIS A 19 11.60 0.58 -6.44
CA HIS A 19 12.49 -0.58 -6.60
C HIS A 19 12.16 -1.28 -7.93
N LYS A 20 13.03 -1.18 -8.94
CA LYS A 20 12.81 -1.74 -10.28
C LYS A 20 12.48 -3.24 -10.27
N SER A 21 13.15 -4.01 -9.41
CA SER A 21 12.93 -5.45 -9.22
C SER A 21 11.67 -5.80 -8.42
N GLY A 22 10.99 -4.81 -7.84
CA GLY A 22 9.86 -5.00 -6.93
C GLY A 22 10.22 -5.56 -5.55
N ARG A 23 11.50 -5.89 -5.31
CA ARG A 23 12.01 -6.36 -4.01
C ARG A 23 12.36 -5.15 -3.15
N LYS A 24 11.71 -5.05 -1.98
CA LYS A 24 11.98 -4.01 -0.97
C LYS A 24 13.17 -4.37 -0.08
N TYR A 25 13.33 -5.65 0.22
CA TYR A 25 14.36 -6.19 1.10
C TYR A 25 15.23 -7.17 0.32
N LYS A 26 16.53 -7.22 0.66
CA LYS A 26 17.47 -8.20 0.09
C LYS A 26 17.13 -9.63 0.55
N ILE A 27 16.74 -9.77 1.81
CA ILE A 27 16.32 -11.02 2.44
C ILE A 27 14.85 -10.88 2.82
N ASN A 28 14.05 -11.94 2.66
CA ASN A 28 12.64 -11.91 3.05
C ASN A 28 12.53 -11.87 4.60
N PRO A 29 11.98 -10.81 5.21
CA PRO A 29 11.87 -10.72 6.68
C PRO A 29 11.07 -11.86 7.29
N GLN A 30 10.05 -12.37 6.60
CA GLN A 30 9.22 -13.50 7.07
C GLN A 30 9.99 -14.83 7.12
N LYS A 31 11.18 -14.90 6.52
CA LYS A 31 12.07 -16.08 6.60
C LYS A 31 13.18 -15.90 7.63
N ALA A 32 13.16 -14.83 8.42
CA ALA A 32 14.13 -14.63 9.49
C ALA A 32 13.86 -15.62 10.64
N GLY A 33 14.93 -16.15 11.24
CA GLY A 33 14.83 -17.18 12.28
C GLY A 33 14.41 -16.67 13.67
N SER A 34 14.39 -15.36 13.89
CA SER A 34 13.96 -14.75 15.15
C SER A 34 13.25 -13.40 14.92
N ALA A 35 12.52 -12.93 15.93
CA ALA A 35 11.84 -11.64 15.90
C ALA A 35 12.83 -10.46 15.82
N GLU A 36 14.00 -10.56 16.47
CA GLU A 36 15.06 -9.55 16.35
C GLU A 36 15.64 -9.54 14.94
N ALA A 37 15.92 -10.72 14.37
CA ALA A 37 16.43 -10.83 13.01
C ALA A 37 15.44 -10.28 11.99
N GLU A 38 14.14 -10.50 12.17
CA GLU A 38 13.10 -9.92 11.33
C GLU A 38 13.14 -8.38 11.37
N LYS A 39 13.21 -7.78 12.57
CA LYS A 39 13.32 -6.32 12.73
C LYS A 39 14.55 -5.77 12.01
N GLN A 40 15.71 -6.42 12.16
CA GLN A 40 16.94 -6.02 11.49
C GLN A 40 16.82 -6.05 9.97
N VAL A 41 16.21 -7.10 9.41
CA VAL A 41 15.97 -7.19 7.95
C VAL A 41 14.97 -6.14 7.48
N ARG A 42 13.92 -5.85 8.24
CA ARG A 42 12.95 -4.80 7.92
C ARG A 42 13.58 -3.39 7.90
N ASN A 43 14.59 -3.16 8.74
CA ASN A 43 15.35 -1.90 8.76
C ASN A 43 16.31 -1.78 7.56
N LYS A 44 16.77 -2.91 7.00
CA LYS A 44 17.65 -2.96 5.81
C LYS A 44 16.85 -2.91 4.51
N ILE A 45 16.37 -1.72 4.16
CA ILE A 45 15.67 -1.46 2.89
C ILE A 45 16.70 -1.26 1.77
N LEU A 46 16.41 -1.78 0.57
CA LEU A 46 17.22 -1.52 -0.62
C LEU A 46 17.16 -0.04 -1.02
N SER A 47 18.20 0.45 -1.70
CA SER A 47 18.23 1.83 -2.21
C SER A 47 17.01 2.13 -3.08
N TYR A 48 16.59 3.41 -3.08
CA TYR A 48 15.54 3.89 -3.95
C TYR A 48 16.12 4.24 -5.32
N GLU A 49 15.61 3.59 -6.34
CA GLU A 49 15.86 3.91 -7.75
C GLU A 49 14.52 4.30 -8.36
N VAL A 50 14.21 5.59 -8.36
CA VAL A 50 12.89 6.08 -8.77
C VAL A 50 12.75 6.04 -10.29
N ASP A 51 11.89 5.17 -10.78
CA ASP A 51 11.49 5.10 -12.18
C ASP A 51 10.33 6.09 -12.43
N PRO A 52 10.52 7.13 -13.27
CA PRO A 52 9.51 8.17 -13.49
C PRO A 52 8.24 7.63 -14.14
N ILE A 53 8.34 6.70 -15.10
CA ILE A 53 7.19 6.13 -15.80
C ILE A 53 6.30 5.35 -14.83
N LYS A 54 6.92 4.57 -13.94
CA LYS A 54 6.17 3.81 -12.92
C LYS A 54 5.64 4.71 -11.81
N ALA A 55 6.32 5.82 -11.53
CA ALA A 55 5.83 6.83 -10.60
C ALA A 55 4.53 7.50 -11.13
N GLU A 56 4.44 7.74 -12.44
CA GLU A 56 3.20 8.24 -13.07
C GLU A 56 2.05 7.25 -12.92
N SER A 57 2.29 5.95 -13.15
CA SER A 57 1.29 4.91 -12.90
C SER A 57 0.79 4.93 -11.44
N ALA A 58 1.69 5.09 -10.47
CA ALA A 58 1.32 5.24 -9.07
C ALA A 58 0.46 6.51 -8.83
N ASN A 59 0.76 7.62 -9.49
CA ASN A 59 -0.04 8.84 -9.38
C ASN A 59 -1.47 8.65 -9.90
N ILE A 60 -1.65 7.96 -11.03
CA ILE A 60 -2.99 7.65 -11.57
C ILE A 60 -3.81 6.84 -10.55
N PHE A 61 -3.21 5.77 -9.98
CA PHE A 61 -3.88 4.99 -8.94
C PHE A 61 -4.21 5.82 -7.69
N LYS A 62 -3.30 6.71 -7.27
CA LYS A 62 -3.51 7.59 -6.11
C LYS A 62 -4.72 8.49 -6.33
N GLN A 63 -4.83 9.13 -7.50
CA GLN A 63 -5.96 9.99 -7.83
C GLN A 63 -7.29 9.22 -7.78
N LYS A 64 -7.36 8.06 -8.46
CA LYS A 64 -8.58 7.23 -8.45
C LYS A 64 -8.90 6.69 -7.05
N TRP A 65 -7.89 6.32 -6.27
CA TRP A 65 -8.09 5.88 -4.89
C TRP A 65 -8.68 6.98 -4.01
N ILE A 66 -8.20 8.22 -4.14
CA ILE A 66 -8.74 9.38 -3.43
C ILE A 66 -10.21 9.59 -3.82
N GLN A 67 -10.52 9.62 -5.12
CA GLN A 67 -11.90 9.74 -5.61
C GLN A 67 -12.82 8.65 -5.03
N ALA A 68 -12.36 7.39 -5.01
CA ALA A 68 -13.13 6.29 -4.42
C ALA A 68 -13.27 6.38 -2.89
N LYS A 69 -12.31 7.01 -2.20
CA LYS A 69 -12.34 7.23 -0.75
C LYS A 69 -13.29 8.36 -0.37
N THR A 70 -13.37 9.41 -1.18
CA THR A 70 -14.22 10.59 -0.95
C THR A 70 -15.61 10.44 -1.55
N ASN A 71 -15.90 9.35 -2.28
CA ASN A 71 -17.22 9.08 -2.81
C ASN A 71 -18.29 9.08 -1.70
N GLU A 72 -19.32 9.91 -1.86
CA GLU A 72 -20.34 10.14 -0.84
C GLU A 72 -21.06 8.86 -0.41
N LYS A 73 -21.48 8.04 -1.38
CA LYS A 73 -22.12 6.74 -1.12
C LYS A 73 -21.22 5.82 -0.31
N TYR A 74 -19.92 5.78 -0.63
CA TYR A 74 -18.96 5.00 0.13
C TYR A 74 -18.85 5.48 1.59
N VAL A 75 -18.77 6.80 1.81
CA VAL A 75 -18.67 7.38 3.16
C VAL A 75 -19.92 7.07 3.98
N GLN A 76 -21.12 7.22 3.41
CA GLN A 76 -22.38 6.89 4.08
C GLN A 76 -22.45 5.41 4.50
N LEU A 77 -22.06 4.50 3.61
CA LEU A 77 -22.03 3.06 3.91
C LEU A 77 -21.05 2.71 5.04
N VAL A 78 -19.88 3.36 5.07
CA VAL A 78 -18.93 3.19 6.17
C VAL A 78 -19.52 3.69 7.48
N ALA A 79 -20.12 4.88 7.50
CA ALA A 79 -20.75 5.44 8.69
C ALA A 79 -21.84 4.51 9.25
N ARG A 80 -22.72 4.00 8.37
CA ARG A 80 -23.77 3.04 8.74
C ARG A 80 -23.19 1.75 9.33
N HIS A 81 -22.15 1.18 8.71
CA HIS A 81 -21.50 -0.01 9.24
C HIS A 81 -20.92 0.22 10.64
N LYS A 82 -20.27 1.37 10.86
CA LYS A 82 -19.72 1.71 12.18
C LYS A 82 -20.81 1.83 13.25
N GLN A 83 -21.93 2.47 12.93
CA GLN A 83 -23.07 2.56 13.85
C GLN A 83 -23.63 1.18 14.20
N MET A 84 -23.76 0.29 13.21
CA MET A 84 -24.35 -1.04 13.42
C MET A 84 -23.44 -2.03 14.17
N TYR A 85 -22.12 -1.94 14.02
CA TYR A 85 -21.21 -3.00 14.47
C TYR A 85 -20.05 -2.52 15.35
N GLU A 86 -19.72 -1.23 15.36
CA GLU A 86 -18.60 -0.68 16.14
C GLU A 86 -19.06 0.12 17.38
N GLN A 87 -20.36 0.40 17.53
CA GLN A 87 -20.90 0.92 18.80
C GLN A 87 -21.10 -0.25 19.76
N LYS A 88 -20.15 -0.40 20.69
CA LYS A 88 -20.26 -1.22 21.90
C LYS A 88 -20.39 -0.31 23.10
#